data_AF-A0AAU8C8D1-F1
#
_entry.id   AF-A0AAU8C8D1-F1
#
_cell.length_a   1.000
_cell.length_b   1.000
_cell.length_c   1.000
_cell.angle_alpha   90.00
_cell.angle_beta   90.00
_cell.angle_gamma   90.00
#
_symmetry.space_group_name_H-M   'P 1'
#
loop_
_entity.id
_entity.type
_entity.pdbx_description
1 polymer ?
#
loop_
_entity_poly.entity_id
_entity_poly.type
_entity_poly.pdbx_seq_one_letter_code
_entity_poly.pdbx_strand_id
1 'polypeptide(L)'
;MTQANDLDKSPFKKLKLETAKLILAGFRRPAYAGVLQRHPKQATYACDLLMDAIGRKIQVKIAGGLSENRLCCCAAVHGLPHLISPLTLDLIQESSASCPGYLVGEIALNPARLRLTLLPFLGKSDDRTWVCVLEHWMDGAC
;
A
#
# COMPACT_ATOMS: atom_id res chain seq x y z
N MET A 1 35.40 18.96 -15.34
CA MET A 1 35.71 17.63 -14.77
C MET A 1 34.41 17.08 -14.20
N THR A 2 33.92 16.02 -14.81
CA THR A 2 32.60 15.40 -14.56
C THR A 2 32.70 14.50 -13.32
N GLN A 3 32.05 14.87 -12.22
CA GLN A 3 31.78 13.96 -11.11
C GLN A 3 30.67 13.00 -11.54
N ALA A 4 31.05 11.93 -12.24
CA ALA A 4 30.15 10.81 -12.51
C ALA A 4 30.58 9.61 -11.66
N ASN A 5 29.62 9.11 -10.88
CA ASN A 5 29.47 7.72 -10.47
C ASN A 5 30.50 7.10 -9.49
N ASP A 6 30.34 7.40 -8.21
CA ASP A 6 30.74 6.46 -7.13
C ASP A 6 29.57 6.02 -6.23
N LEU A 7 28.34 6.47 -6.50
CA LEU A 7 27.13 5.94 -5.87
C LEU A 7 26.71 4.55 -6.39
N ASP A 8 27.43 3.99 -7.37
CA ASP A 8 27.06 2.74 -8.04
C ASP A 8 27.71 1.47 -7.48
N LYS A 9 28.67 1.59 -6.57
CA LYS A 9 29.45 0.46 -6.03
C LYS A 9 29.01 -0.01 -4.64
N SER A 10 27.77 0.24 -4.21
CA SER A 10 27.33 -0.28 -2.92
C SER A 10 27.06 -1.79 -3.03
N PRO A 11 27.78 -2.66 -2.28
CA PRO A 11 27.56 -4.11 -2.29
C PRO A 11 26.16 -4.50 -1.81
N PHE A 12 25.47 -3.58 -1.14
CA PHE A 12 24.11 -3.75 -0.64
C PHE A 12 23.03 -3.46 -1.68
N LYS A 13 23.35 -2.87 -2.85
CA LYS A 13 22.36 -2.64 -3.91
C LYS A 13 21.72 -3.96 -4.38
N LYS A 14 22.55 -4.98 -4.58
CA LYS A 14 22.07 -6.32 -4.99
C LYS A 14 21.18 -6.93 -3.91
N LEU A 15 21.56 -6.81 -2.63
CA LEU A 15 20.76 -7.33 -1.52
C LEU A 15 19.40 -6.61 -1.39
N LYS A 16 19.39 -5.28 -1.54
CA LYS A 16 18.14 -4.48 -1.54
C LYS A 16 17.23 -4.86 -2.70
N LEU A 17 17.79 -4.99 -3.91
CA LEU A 17 17.08 -5.43 -5.09
C LEU A 17 16.46 -6.82 -4.91
N GLU A 18 17.21 -7.79 -4.42
CA GLU A 18 16.69 -9.15 -4.18
C GLU A 18 15.63 -9.16 -3.08
N THR A 19 15.79 -8.36 -2.02
CA THR A 19 14.78 -8.22 -0.97
C THR A 19 13.47 -7.63 -1.52
N ALA A 20 13.55 -6.57 -2.32
CA ALA A 20 12.38 -5.97 -2.96
C ALA A 20 11.68 -6.95 -3.91
N LYS A 21 12.44 -7.68 -4.74
CA LYS A 21 11.90 -8.72 -5.62
C LYS A 21 11.19 -9.82 -4.83
N LEU A 22 11.75 -10.25 -3.70
CA LEU A 22 11.14 -11.26 -2.84
C LEU A 22 9.82 -10.77 -2.21
N ILE A 23 9.80 -9.54 -1.67
CA ILE A 23 8.56 -8.93 -1.13
C ILE A 23 7.51 -8.80 -2.23
N LEU A 24 7.92 -8.44 -3.45
CA LEU A 24 7.04 -8.28 -4.59
C LEU A 24 6.72 -9.57 -5.37
N ALA A 25 7.33 -10.71 -5.03
CA ALA A 25 7.19 -11.95 -5.81
C ALA A 25 5.73 -12.44 -5.93
N GLY A 26 4.85 -11.99 -5.02
CA GLY A 26 3.43 -12.29 -5.07
C GLY A 26 2.62 -11.48 -6.10
N PHE A 27 3.13 -10.34 -6.56
CA PHE A 27 2.37 -9.39 -7.37
C PHE A 27 2.47 -9.72 -8.87
N ARG A 28 1.38 -10.19 -9.50
CA ARG A 28 1.28 -10.36 -10.96
C ARG A 28 0.54 -9.23 -11.68
N ARG A 29 -0.19 -8.40 -10.95
CA ARG A 29 -0.95 -7.26 -11.46
C ARG A 29 -0.37 -5.97 -10.89
N PRO A 30 -0.40 -4.87 -11.66
CA PRO A 30 0.07 -3.57 -11.18
C PRO A 30 -0.71 -3.05 -9.97
N ALA A 31 -1.97 -3.50 -9.81
CA ALA A 31 -2.84 -3.10 -8.72
C ALA A 31 -3.75 -4.25 -8.26
N TYR A 32 -4.08 -4.23 -6.97
CA TYR A 32 -5.09 -5.09 -6.33
C TYR A 32 -6.09 -4.20 -5.61
N ALA A 33 -7.38 -4.52 -5.70
CA ALA A 33 -8.43 -3.74 -5.07
C ALA A 33 -9.35 -4.63 -4.22
N GLY A 34 -9.88 -4.05 -3.16
CA GLY A 34 -10.81 -4.68 -2.25
C GLY A 34 -11.67 -3.65 -1.53
N VAL A 35 -12.73 -4.12 -0.88
CA VAL A 35 -13.64 -3.24 -0.13
C VAL A 35 -13.33 -3.37 1.36
N LEU A 36 -12.94 -2.26 1.97
CA LEU A 36 -12.78 -2.12 3.41
C LEU A 36 -14.15 -2.10 4.08
N GLN A 37 -14.35 -3.07 4.95
CA GLN A 37 -15.53 -3.16 5.78
C GLN A 37 -15.15 -2.83 7.22
N ARG A 38 -15.96 -1.99 7.86
CA ARG A 38 -15.81 -1.72 9.29
C ARG A 38 -16.18 -2.96 10.09
N HIS A 39 -15.32 -3.37 11.01
CA HIS A 39 -15.64 -4.41 11.97
C HIS A 39 -16.80 -3.95 12.88
N PRO A 40 -17.84 -4.76 13.11
CA PRO A 40 -19.04 -4.32 13.82
C PRO A 40 -18.80 -3.97 15.29
N LYS A 41 -17.75 -4.55 15.91
CA LYS A 41 -17.43 -4.39 17.34
C LYS A 41 -16.12 -3.63 17.61
N GLN A 42 -15.38 -3.27 16.57
CA GLN A 42 -14.07 -2.63 16.70
C GLN A 42 -14.03 -1.41 15.79
N ALA A 43 -13.37 -0.34 16.22
CA ALA A 43 -13.07 0.80 15.35
C ALA A 43 -11.91 0.42 14.41
N THR A 44 -12.14 -0.53 13.53
CA THR A 44 -11.13 -1.05 12.60
C THR A 44 -11.80 -1.40 11.29
N TYR A 45 -11.17 -1.03 10.19
CA TYR A 45 -11.54 -1.43 8.85
C TYR A 45 -10.59 -2.51 8.38
N ALA A 46 -11.10 -3.52 7.69
CA ALA A 46 -10.27 -4.54 7.09
C ALA A 46 -10.80 -4.97 5.72
N CYS A 47 -9.88 -5.32 4.83
CA CYS A 47 -10.17 -5.99 3.59
C CYS A 47 -9.08 -6.98 3.26
N ASP A 48 -9.44 -7.95 2.45
CA ASP A 48 -8.54 -8.98 2.00
C ASP A 48 -8.28 -8.82 0.51
N LEU A 49 -7.01 -8.85 0.10
CA LEU A 49 -6.59 -8.84 -1.29
C LEU A 49 -5.92 -10.18 -1.61
N LEU A 50 -6.26 -10.77 -2.75
CA LEU A 50 -5.73 -12.07 -3.16
C LEU A 50 -4.58 -11.86 -4.14
N MET A 51 -3.39 -12.32 -3.77
CA MET A 51 -2.21 -12.29 -4.63
C MET A 51 -2.20 -13.50 -5.56
N ASP A 52 -2.14 -13.27 -6.87
CA ASP A 52 -2.28 -14.32 -7.88
C ASP A 52 -1.13 -15.36 -7.84
N ALA A 53 0.11 -14.93 -7.56
CA ALA A 53 1.27 -15.79 -7.80
C ALA A 53 1.47 -16.91 -6.75
N ILE A 54 1.00 -16.70 -5.53
CA ILE A 54 1.30 -17.57 -4.38
C ILE A 54 0.00 -18.11 -3.76
N GLY A 55 -1.16 -17.73 -4.30
CA GLY A 55 -2.47 -18.04 -3.70
C GLY A 55 -2.60 -17.52 -2.27
N ARG A 56 -1.80 -16.51 -1.91
CA ARG A 56 -1.76 -15.93 -0.57
C ARG A 56 -2.69 -14.73 -0.49
N LYS A 57 -3.37 -14.69 0.64
CA LYS A 57 -4.23 -13.60 1.05
C LYS A 57 -3.40 -12.58 1.81
N ILE A 58 -3.35 -11.36 1.33
CA ILE A 58 -2.87 -10.22 2.11
C ILE A 58 -4.07 -9.51 2.73
N GLN A 59 -3.89 -8.98 3.93
CA GLN A 59 -4.96 -8.32 4.65
C GLN A 59 -4.53 -6.89 4.97
N VAL A 60 -5.33 -5.92 4.55
CA VAL A 60 -5.14 -4.51 4.88
C VAL A 60 -6.02 -4.19 6.06
N LYS A 61 -5.45 -3.58 7.11
CA LYS A 61 -6.16 -3.13 8.30
C LYS A 61 -5.91 -1.65 8.55
N ILE A 62 -6.95 -0.93 8.97
CA ILE A 62 -6.85 0.47 9.36
C ILE A 62 -7.53 0.67 10.69
N ALA A 63 -6.82 1.28 11.63
CA ALA A 63 -7.33 1.56 12.96
C ALA A 63 -8.06 2.92 13.05
N GLY A 64 -9.11 2.96 13.85
CA GLY A 64 -9.94 4.13 14.10
C GLY A 64 -11.07 4.31 13.08
N GLY A 65 -11.67 5.50 13.09
CA GLY A 65 -12.68 5.90 12.11
C GLY A 65 -12.04 6.40 10.82
N LEU A 66 -12.52 5.93 9.68
CA LEU A 66 -12.30 6.58 8.39
C LEU A 66 -13.43 7.61 8.21
N SER A 67 -13.07 8.86 7.98
CA SER A 67 -14.00 9.92 7.61
C SER A 67 -13.31 10.87 6.64
N GLU A 68 -14.11 11.55 5.82
CA GLU A 68 -13.63 12.55 4.86
C GLU A 68 -12.98 13.78 5.51
N ASN A 69 -12.96 13.88 6.85
CA ASN A 69 -12.34 14.99 7.59
C ASN A 69 -11.12 14.57 8.41
N ARG A 70 -10.63 13.34 8.22
CA ARG A 70 -9.50 12.82 8.98
C ARG A 70 -8.19 13.05 8.23
N LEU A 71 -7.36 13.93 8.77
CA LEU A 71 -6.08 14.34 8.16
C LEU A 71 -5.04 13.21 8.05
N CYS A 72 -5.04 12.27 9.01
CA CYS A 72 -4.13 11.12 8.98
C CYS A 72 -4.69 9.86 9.67
N CYS A 73 -4.29 8.69 9.17
CA CYS A 73 -4.47 7.40 9.84
C CYS A 73 -3.39 6.40 9.42
N CYS A 74 -3.20 5.31 10.16
CA CYS A 74 -2.20 4.30 9.81
C CYS A 74 -2.87 3.04 9.26
N ALA A 75 -2.33 2.53 8.15
CA ALA A 75 -2.67 1.23 7.60
C ALA A 75 -1.59 0.21 7.92
N ALA A 76 -2.00 -1.04 8.12
CA ALA A 76 -1.11 -2.19 8.24
C ALA A 76 -1.46 -3.23 7.17
N VAL A 77 -0.47 -3.62 6.37
CA VAL A 77 -0.57 -4.67 5.36
C VAL A 77 0.07 -5.94 5.89
N HIS A 78 -0.75 -6.95 6.10
CA HIS A 78 -0.37 -8.26 6.62
C HIS A 78 -0.23 -9.29 5.50
N GLY A 79 0.64 -10.28 5.70
CA GLY A 79 0.73 -11.44 4.82
C GLY A 79 1.61 -11.26 3.58
N LEU A 80 2.29 -10.12 3.46
CA LEU A 80 3.29 -9.91 2.41
C LEU A 80 4.41 -10.95 2.54
N PRO A 81 4.84 -11.58 1.42
CA PRO A 81 5.90 -12.56 1.44
C PRO A 81 7.19 -12.02 2.09
N HIS A 82 7.87 -12.87 2.86
CA HIS A 82 9.18 -12.58 3.47
C HIS A 82 9.21 -11.45 4.52
N LEU A 83 8.08 -10.80 4.82
CA LEU A 83 7.96 -9.88 5.95
C LEU A 83 7.46 -10.61 7.20
N ILE A 84 8.23 -10.52 8.29
CA ILE A 84 7.88 -11.11 9.60
C ILE A 84 6.81 -10.24 10.30
N SER A 85 6.94 -8.92 10.17
CA SER A 85 6.00 -7.95 10.71
C SER A 85 5.11 -7.36 9.62
N PRO A 86 3.92 -6.85 9.97
CA PRO A 86 3.08 -6.11 9.03
C PRO A 86 3.82 -4.89 8.49
N LEU A 87 3.61 -4.56 7.22
CA LEU A 87 4.09 -3.33 6.61
C LEU A 87 3.14 -2.19 6.99
N THR A 88 3.62 -1.19 7.71
CA THR A 88 2.80 -0.05 8.13
C THR A 88 3.00 1.15 7.22
N LEU A 89 1.92 1.84 6.87
CA LEU A 89 1.94 3.06 6.06
C LEU A 89 1.12 4.13 6.76
N ASP A 90 1.66 5.33 6.85
CA ASP A 90 0.91 6.51 7.22
C ASP A 90 0.11 6.99 6.01
N LEU A 91 -1.19 7.14 6.21
CA LEU A 91 -2.12 7.63 5.21
C LEU A 91 -2.40 9.09 5.49
N ILE A 92 -2.21 9.91 4.46
CA ILE A 92 -2.55 11.33 4.47
C ILE A 92 -3.76 11.57 3.57
N GLN A 93 -4.55 12.57 3.93
CA GLN A 93 -5.68 12.98 3.12
C GLN A 93 -5.21 13.79 1.91
N GLU A 94 -5.66 13.38 0.74
CA GLU A 94 -5.48 14.08 -0.52
C GLU A 94 -6.84 14.36 -1.17
N SER A 95 -6.83 15.18 -2.21
CA SER A 95 -8.02 15.51 -2.99
C SER A 95 -7.64 15.78 -4.42
N SER A 96 -8.47 15.31 -5.34
CA SER A 96 -8.35 15.55 -6.77
C SER A 96 -9.68 16.06 -7.32
N ALA A 97 -9.67 16.64 -8.52
CA ALA A 97 -10.89 17.11 -9.18
C ALA A 97 -11.93 16.00 -9.40
N SER A 98 -11.48 14.74 -9.56
CA SER A 98 -12.33 13.57 -9.79
C SER A 98 -12.71 12.81 -8.53
N CYS A 99 -11.97 12.98 -7.43
CA CYS A 99 -12.21 12.32 -6.16
C CYS A 99 -11.76 13.22 -5.00
N PRO A 100 -12.68 13.92 -4.33
CA PRO A 100 -12.35 14.67 -3.13
C PRO A 100 -12.16 13.71 -1.93
N GLY A 101 -11.21 14.04 -1.05
CA GLY A 101 -11.08 13.42 0.27
C GLY A 101 -10.64 11.95 0.32
N TYR A 102 -9.84 11.48 -0.64
CA TYR A 102 -9.24 10.14 -0.55
C TYR A 102 -8.02 10.14 0.38
N LEU A 103 -7.63 8.96 0.86
CA LEU A 103 -6.43 8.79 1.69
C LEU A 103 -5.36 8.03 0.91
N VAL A 104 -4.10 8.42 1.06
CA VAL A 104 -2.98 7.74 0.39
C VAL A 104 -1.78 7.61 1.32
N GLY A 105 -1.07 6.49 1.23
CA GLY A 105 0.23 6.31 1.84
C GLY A 105 1.16 5.54 0.92
N GLU A 106 2.43 5.90 0.94
CA GLU A 106 3.47 5.31 0.10
C GLU A 106 4.65 4.86 0.94
N ILE A 107 5.26 3.75 0.55
CA ILE A 107 6.50 3.26 1.18
C ILE A 107 7.49 2.79 0.11
N ALA A 108 8.73 3.22 0.26
CA ALA A 108 9.83 2.77 -0.57
C ALA A 108 10.38 1.44 -0.06
N LEU A 109 10.33 0.43 -0.92
CA LEU A 109 10.93 -0.89 -0.71
C LEU A 109 12.26 -1.08 -1.46
N ASN A 110 12.75 -0.06 -2.18
CA ASN A 110 14.06 0.04 -2.84
C ASN A 110 14.51 -1.23 -3.61
N PRO A 111 14.36 -1.29 -4.95
CA PRO A 111 13.92 -0.23 -5.87
C PRO A 111 12.40 -0.18 -6.07
N ALA A 112 11.63 -0.98 -5.35
CA ALA A 112 10.18 -0.97 -5.48
C ALA A 112 9.54 0.15 -4.66
N ARG A 113 8.35 0.58 -5.08
CA ARG A 113 7.43 1.35 -4.25
C ARG A 113 6.11 0.63 -4.13
N LEU A 114 5.47 0.86 -2.99
CA LEU A 114 4.16 0.32 -2.68
C LEU A 114 3.28 1.49 -2.23
N ARG A 115 2.14 1.65 -2.89
CA ARG A 115 1.16 2.71 -2.63
C ARG A 115 -0.15 2.09 -2.23
N LEU A 116 -0.73 2.61 -1.16
CA LEU A 116 -2.05 2.26 -0.69
C LEU A 116 -2.95 3.48 -0.84
N THR A 117 -4.01 3.36 -1.64
CA THR A 117 -5.00 4.41 -1.87
C THR A 117 -6.35 3.94 -1.32
N LEU A 118 -7.00 4.76 -0.50
CA LEU A 118 -8.35 4.54 -0.01
C LEU A 118 -9.31 5.55 -0.60
N LEU A 119 -10.27 5.07 -1.37
CA LEU A 119 -11.28 5.90 -2.01
C LEU A 119 -12.60 5.77 -1.23
N PRO A 120 -13.30 6.88 -0.92
CA PRO A 120 -14.64 6.79 -0.37
C PRO A 120 -15.56 6.11 -1.38
N PHE A 121 -16.43 5.19 -0.92
CA PHE A 121 -17.38 4.54 -1.80
C PHE A 121 -18.52 5.51 -2.12
N LEU A 122 -18.64 5.95 -3.39
CA LEU A 122 -19.62 6.95 -3.85
C LEU A 122 -21.08 6.44 -3.95
N GLY A 123 -21.41 5.30 -3.32
CA GLY A 123 -22.76 4.73 -3.35
C GLY A 123 -23.66 5.22 -2.22
N LYS A 124 -24.97 4.96 -2.30
CA LYS A 124 -25.98 5.29 -1.26
C LYS A 124 -25.80 4.56 0.09
N SER A 125 -24.71 3.81 0.26
CA SER A 125 -24.45 3.04 1.47
C SER A 125 -23.76 3.93 2.47
N ASP A 126 -24.18 3.85 3.74
CA ASP A 126 -23.54 4.42 4.94
C ASP A 126 -22.03 4.69 4.76
N ASP A 127 -21.55 5.80 5.33
CA ASP A 127 -20.16 6.36 5.42
C ASP A 127 -19.03 5.38 5.88
N ARG A 128 -19.29 4.08 5.84
CA ARG A 128 -18.55 2.98 6.45
C ARG A 128 -17.90 2.07 5.43
N THR A 129 -17.96 2.40 4.13
CA THR A 129 -17.39 1.56 3.07
C THR A 129 -16.36 2.35 2.28
N TRP A 130 -15.15 1.81 2.19
CA TRP A 130 -14.03 2.40 1.46
C TRP A 130 -13.48 1.39 0.47
N VAL A 131 -13.06 1.84 -0.70
CA VAL A 131 -12.33 1.01 -1.65
C VAL A 131 -10.84 1.15 -1.35
N CYS A 132 -10.19 0.03 -1.09
CA CYS A 132 -8.75 -0.06 -0.90
C CYS A 132 -8.12 -0.50 -2.21
N VAL A 133 -7.11 0.24 -2.67
CA VAL A 133 -6.30 -0.09 -3.85
C VAL A 133 -4.84 -0.14 -3.42
N LEU A 134 -4.20 -1.27 -3.66
CA LEU A 134 -2.78 -1.51 -3.39
C LEU A 134 -2.04 -1.61 -4.72
N GLU A 135 -1.16 -0.67 -4.97
CA GLU A 135 -0.38 -0.55 -6.20
C GLU A 135 1.10 -0.78 -5.91
N HIS A 136 1.82 -1.29 -6.91
CA HIS A 136 3.26 -1.40 -6.84
C HIS A 136 3.89 -1.03 -8.17
N TRP A 137 5.09 -0.45 -8.11
CA TRP A 137 5.93 -0.24 -9.29
C TRP A 137 7.40 -0.33 -8.91
N MET A 138 8.24 -0.59 -9.90
CA MET A 138 9.69 -0.53 -9.77
C MET A 138 10.11 0.89 -10.15
N ASP A 139 10.86 1.56 -9.28
CA ASP A 139 11.61 2.75 -9.68
C ASP A 139 12.61 2.29 -10.73
N GLY A 140 12.35 2.66 -11.99
CA GLY A 140 13.20 2.30 -13.10
C GLY A 140 14.63 2.71 -12.81
N ALA A 141 15.57 1.79 -13.05
CA ALA A 141 16.96 2.17 -13.23
C ALA A 141 17.02 3.06 -14.47
N CYS A 142 17.09 4.38 -14.25
CA CYS A 142 17.65 5.29 -15.24
C CYS A 142 19.17 5.10 -15.29
#